data_AF-A0A0M4CNS0-F1
#
_entry.id   AF-A0A0M4CNS0-F1
#
_cell.length_a   1.000
_cell.length_b   1.000
_cell.length_c   1.000
_cell.angle_alpha   90.00
_cell.angle_beta   90.00
_cell.angle_gamma   90.00
#
_symmetry.space_group_name_H-M   'P 1'
#
loop_
_entity.id
_entity.type
_entity.pdbx_description
1 polymer ?
#
loop_
_entity_poly.entity_id
_entity_poly.type
_entity_poly.pdbx_seq_one_letter_code
_entity_poly.pdbx_strand_id
1 'polypeptide(L)'
;MPASIRWGGIVALIQSAIGFGYAFFLIFRESTGKTDPSIVYESADANTWVGYGTAAFFIVVFGTVAAGAVNMMRGRRWGRGAVVMLNLILLPAAYYMFIENRYVWAIVTGLSAIFVLGALFNRQSINWANNEI
;
A
#
# COMPACT_ATOMS: atom_id res chain seq x y z
N MET A 1 19.21 4.81 -14.18
CA MET A 1 18.21 4.03 -13.41
C MET A 1 17.51 3.04 -14.36
N PRO A 2 17.39 1.75 -14.01
CA PRO A 2 16.72 0.74 -14.85
C PRO A 2 15.23 1.07 -15.04
N ALA A 3 14.70 0.83 -16.24
CA ALA A 3 13.29 1.09 -16.54
C ALA A 3 12.33 0.32 -15.60
N SER A 4 12.68 -0.91 -15.22
CA SER A 4 11.92 -1.75 -14.29
C SER A 4 11.70 -1.09 -12.92
N ILE A 5 12.73 -0.41 -12.39
CA ILE A 5 12.65 0.30 -11.10
C ILE A 5 11.71 1.50 -11.20
N ARG A 6 11.72 2.21 -12.34
CA ARG A 6 10.85 3.37 -12.56
C ARG A 6 9.38 2.96 -12.63
N TRP A 7 9.06 1.91 -13.39
CA TRP A 7 7.69 1.40 -13.51
C TRP A 7 7.17 0.81 -12.19
N GLY A 8 7.99 0.01 -11.49
CA GLY A 8 7.62 -0.51 -10.16
C GLY A 8 7.38 0.60 -9.13
N GLY A 9 8.19 1.65 -9.14
CA GLY A 9 7.99 2.83 -8.29
C GLY A 9 6.71 3.60 -8.61
N ILE A 10 6.37 3.79 -9.88
CA ILE A 10 5.12 4.46 -10.29
C ILE A 10 3.90 3.69 -9.80
N VAL A 11 3.87 2.38 -9.98
CA VAL A 11 2.73 1.56 -9.53
C VAL A 11 2.60 1.61 -8.00
N ALA A 12 3.72 1.53 -7.27
CA ALA A 12 3.71 1.67 -5.82
C ALA A 12 3.22 3.05 -5.34
N LEU A 13 3.53 4.12 -6.08
CA LEU A 13 3.01 5.46 -5.80
C LEU A 13 1.50 5.53 -6.03
N ILE A 14 0.99 4.92 -7.10
CA ILE A 14 -0.45 4.85 -7.37
C ILE A 14 -1.16 4.07 -6.26
N GLN A 15 -0.64 2.92 -5.85
CA GLN A 15 -1.17 2.14 -4.72
C GLN A 15 -1.19 2.98 -3.43
N SER A 16 -0.13 3.76 -3.20
CA SER A 16 -0.04 4.63 -2.02
C SER A 16 -1.02 5.82 -2.07
N ALA A 17 -1.24 6.39 -3.25
CA ALA A 17 -2.25 7.43 -3.45
C ALA A 17 -3.67 6.92 -3.15
N ILE A 18 -3.99 5.68 -3.53
CA ILE A 18 -5.27 5.04 -3.18
C ILE A 18 -5.39 4.87 -1.66
N GLY A 19 -4.32 4.41 -1.00
CA GLY A 19 -4.28 4.30 0.46
C GLY A 19 -4.51 5.63 1.18
N PHE A 20 -3.93 6.72 0.68
CA PHE A 20 -4.22 8.07 1.19
C PHE A 20 -5.66 8.50 0.94
N GLY A 21 -6.20 8.22 -0.25
CA GLY A 21 -7.61 8.48 -0.55
C GLY A 21 -8.55 7.80 0.44
N TYR A 22 -8.26 6.55 0.81
CA TYR A 22 -9.02 5.83 1.84
C TYR A 22 -8.84 6.44 3.23
N ALA A 23 -7.63 6.88 3.59
CA ALA A 23 -7.40 7.57 4.86
C ALA A 23 -8.21 8.87 4.97
N PHE A 24 -8.22 9.70 3.91
CA PHE A 24 -9.04 10.91 3.87
C PHE A 24 -10.53 10.60 3.90
N PHE A 25 -10.97 9.54 3.23
CA PHE A 25 -12.35 9.07 3.31
C PHE A 25 -12.74 8.67 4.74
N LEU A 26 -11.89 7.97 5.47
CA LEU A 26 -12.12 7.61 6.87
C LEU A 26 -12.26 8.86 7.76
N ILE A 27 -11.38 9.85 7.59
CA ILE A 27 -11.44 11.12 8.33
C ILE A 27 -12.76 11.85 8.03
N PHE A 28 -13.14 11.95 6.76
CA PHE A 28 -14.40 12.60 6.36
C PHE A 28 -15.62 11.87 6.89
N ARG A 29 -15.61 10.53 6.83
CA ARG A 29 -16.69 9.68 7.34
C ARG A 29 -16.89 9.86 8.84
N GLU A 30 -15.81 9.84 9.60
CA GLU A 30 -15.83 10.03 11.06
C GLU A 30 -16.30 11.45 11.43
N SER A 31 -15.83 12.46 10.69
CA SER A 31 -16.29 13.85 10.85
C SER A 31 -17.77 14.05 10.52
N THR A 32 -18.39 13.15 9.74
CA THR A 32 -19.82 13.20 9.40
C THR A 32 -20.69 12.44 10.42
N GLY A 33 -20.09 11.83 11.45
CA GLY A 33 -20.81 11.16 12.54
C GLY A 33 -21.52 9.87 12.13
N LYS A 34 -21.15 9.26 11.00
CA LYS A 34 -21.71 7.97 10.57
C LYS A 34 -20.99 6.84 11.30
N THR A 35 -21.56 6.37 12.41
CA THR A 35 -21.09 5.16 13.13
C THR A 35 -21.39 3.91 12.31
N ASP A 36 -20.38 3.05 12.12
CA ASP A 36 -20.56 1.77 11.44
C ASP A 36 -21.32 0.79 12.36
N PRO A 37 -22.48 0.25 11.95
CA PRO A 37 -23.22 -0.74 12.75
C PRO A 37 -22.49 -2.09 12.85
N SER A 38 -21.39 -2.30 12.13
CA SER A 38 -20.59 -3.52 12.12
C SER A 38 -19.49 -3.55 13.19
N ILE A 39 -19.18 -2.43 13.84
CA ILE A 39 -18.15 -2.39 14.90
C ILE A 39 -18.80 -2.79 16.22
N VAL A 40 -18.46 -3.98 16.70
CA VAL A 40 -18.88 -4.48 18.02
C VAL A 40 -18.06 -3.78 19.09
N TYR A 41 -18.70 -2.87 19.81
CA TYR A 41 -18.12 -2.21 20.98
C TYR A 41 -18.31 -3.11 22.21
N GLU A 42 -17.22 -3.38 22.95
CA GLU A 42 -17.25 -4.22 24.17
C GLU A 42 -18.05 -3.57 25.30
N SER A 43 -18.20 -2.24 25.28
CA SER A 43 -18.99 -1.45 26.24
C SER A 43 -19.49 -0.15 25.60
N ALA A 44 -20.51 0.49 26.18
CA ALA A 44 -21.04 1.78 25.72
C ALA A 44 -20.02 2.93 25.80
N ASP A 45 -18.96 2.76 26.59
CA ASP A 45 -17.83 3.70 26.74
C ASP A 45 -16.64 3.36 25.85
N ALA A 46 -16.77 2.35 24.97
CA ALA A 46 -15.68 1.95 24.09
C ALA A 46 -15.30 3.07 23.11
N ASN A 47 -13.99 3.21 22.88
CA ASN A 47 -13.46 4.28 22.04
C ASN A 47 -14.00 4.17 20.61
N THR A 48 -14.87 5.10 20.23
CA THR A 48 -15.49 5.16 18.91
C THR A 48 -14.53 5.67 17.82
N TRP A 49 -13.33 6.16 18.18
CA TRP A 49 -12.40 6.85 17.27
C TRP A 49 -11.57 5.90 16.37
N VAL A 50 -12.08 4.69 16.09
CA VAL A 50 -11.41 3.68 15.27
C VAL A 50 -11.14 4.19 13.85
N GLY A 51 -12.03 5.04 13.31
CA GLY A 51 -11.84 5.69 12.02
C GLY A 51 -10.58 6.57 11.95
N TYR A 52 -10.36 7.40 12.96
CA TYR A 52 -9.17 8.26 13.05
C TYR A 52 -7.89 7.43 13.24
N GLY A 53 -7.92 6.43 14.12
CA GLY A 53 -6.78 5.53 14.34
C GLY A 53 -6.36 4.80 13.07
N THR A 54 -7.33 4.26 12.33
CA THR A 54 -7.09 3.60 11.05
C THR A 54 -6.55 4.58 10.01
N ALA A 55 -7.11 5.80 9.92
CA ALA A 55 -6.60 6.81 8.98
C ALA A 55 -5.14 7.19 9.26
N ALA A 56 -4.78 7.42 10.52
CA ALA A 56 -3.41 7.73 10.92
C ALA A 56 -2.44 6.59 10.54
N PHE A 57 -2.83 5.33 10.79
CA PHE A 57 -2.06 4.17 10.38
C PHE A 57 -1.82 4.13 8.85
N PHE A 58 -2.88 4.33 8.06
CA PHE A 58 -2.77 4.37 6.61
C PHE A 58 -1.81 5.48 6.14
N ILE A 59 -1.91 6.68 6.72
CA ILE A 59 -1.02 7.79 6.38
C ILE A 59 0.44 7.45 6.64
N VAL A 60 0.74 6.82 7.79
CA VAL A 60 2.12 6.45 8.16
C VAL A 60 2.66 5.34 7.25
N VAL A 61 1.89 4.27 7.03
CA VAL A 61 2.32 3.13 6.21
C VAL A 61 2.49 3.54 4.75
N PHE A 62 1.45 4.10 4.14
CA PHE A 62 1.50 4.49 2.72
C PHE A 62 2.42 5.71 2.49
N GLY A 63 2.60 6.58 3.49
CA GLY A 63 3.62 7.63 3.46
C GLY A 63 5.04 7.09 3.43
N THR A 64 5.33 6.07 4.24
CA THR A 64 6.64 5.42 4.24
C THR A 64 6.92 4.74 2.90
N VAL A 65 5.92 4.06 2.32
CA VAL A 65 6.06 3.40 1.02
C VAL A 65 6.20 4.41 -0.11
N ALA A 66 5.40 5.48 -0.13
CA ALA A 66 5.50 6.55 -1.11
C ALA A 66 6.88 7.23 -1.05
N ALA A 67 7.36 7.55 0.16
CA ALA A 67 8.70 8.10 0.35
C ALA A 67 9.78 7.13 -0.15
N GLY A 68 9.65 5.83 0.14
CA GLY A 68 10.54 4.78 -0.37
C GLY A 68 10.54 4.68 -1.90
N ALA A 69 9.36 4.73 -2.53
CA ALA A 69 9.21 4.70 -3.98
C ALA A 69 9.83 5.94 -4.64
N VAL A 70 9.56 7.15 -4.13
CA VAL A 70 10.19 8.39 -4.62
C VAL A 70 11.71 8.33 -4.48
N ASN A 71 12.21 7.87 -3.34
CA ASN A 71 13.65 7.82 -3.09
C ASN A 71 14.35 6.81 -4.01
N MET A 72 13.71 5.68 -4.27
CA MET A 72 14.16 4.68 -5.23
C MET A 72 14.17 5.24 -6.67
N MET A 73 13.14 6.00 -7.05
CA MET A 73 13.07 6.68 -8.35
C MET A 73 14.10 7.80 -8.49
N ARG A 74 14.52 8.45 -7.39
CA ARG A 74 15.62 9.43 -7.35
C ARG A 74 17.00 8.79 -7.41
N GLY A 75 17.10 7.48 -7.62
CA GLY A 75 18.37 6.75 -7.76
C GLY A 75 19.05 6.42 -6.44
N ARG A 76 18.39 6.65 -5.29
CA ARG A 76 18.91 6.19 -3.99
C ARG A 76 18.51 4.72 -3.78
N ARG A 77 19.42 3.92 -3.22
CA ARG A 77 19.22 2.47 -2.99
C ARG A 77 18.24 2.16 -1.85
N TRP A 78 17.85 3.19 -1.08
CA TRP A 78 16.97 3.08 0.09
C TRP A 78 15.49 3.22 -0.29
N GLY A 79 14.65 2.28 0.15
CA GLY A 79 13.20 2.29 -0.09
C GLY A 79 12.62 1.00 -0.69
N ARG A 80 13.47 0.12 -1.26
CA ARG A 80 13.03 -1.15 -1.86
C ARG A 80 12.27 -2.04 -0.89
N GLY A 81 12.79 -2.22 0.32
CA GLY A 81 12.18 -3.09 1.34
C GLY A 81 10.73 -2.69 1.67
N ALA A 82 10.46 -1.39 1.83
CA ALA A 82 9.11 -0.90 2.11
C ALA A 82 8.13 -1.20 0.96
N VAL A 83 8.55 -0.97 -0.28
CA VAL A 83 7.73 -1.27 -1.46
C VAL A 83 7.48 -2.76 -1.62
N VAL A 84 8.50 -3.60 -1.40
CA VAL A 84 8.35 -5.06 -1.44
C VAL A 84 7.38 -5.53 -0.35
N MET A 85 7.53 -5.04 0.88
CA MET A 85 6.65 -5.41 1.99
C MET A 85 5.20 -5.02 1.72
N LEU A 86 4.95 -3.82 1.19
CA LEU A 86 3.58 -3.42 0.82
C LEU A 86 2.98 -4.40 -0.20
N ASN A 87 3.73 -4.74 -1.26
CA ASN A 87 3.22 -5.65 -2.29
C ASN A 87 3.05 -7.08 -1.79
N LEU A 88 3.88 -7.52 -0.83
CA LEU A 88 3.72 -8.82 -0.17
C LEU A 88 2.45 -8.87 0.69
N ILE A 89 2.05 -7.77 1.33
CA ILE A 89 0.80 -7.64 2.09
C ILE A 89 -0.42 -7.51 1.15
N LEU A 90 -0.25 -6.91 -0.03
CA LEU A 90 -1.33 -6.77 -1.02
C LEU A 90 -1.75 -8.12 -1.64
N LEU A 91 -0.86 -9.11 -1.70
CA LEU A 91 -1.19 -10.45 -2.19
C LEU A 91 -2.25 -11.18 -1.33
N PRO A 92 -2.09 -11.34 -0.01
CA PRO A 92 -3.14 -11.93 0.83
C PRO A 92 -4.39 -11.05 0.87
N ALA A 93 -4.26 -9.72 0.77
CA ALA A 93 -5.43 -8.83 0.64
C ALA A 93 -6.22 -9.11 -0.65
N ALA A 94 -5.55 -9.29 -1.79
CA ALA A 94 -6.18 -9.66 -3.06
C ALA A 94 -6.86 -11.04 -2.98
N TYR A 95 -6.24 -12.00 -2.29
CA TYR A 95 -6.87 -13.30 -2.03
C TYR A 95 -8.13 -13.17 -1.19
N TYR A 96 -8.12 -12.32 -0.15
CA TYR A 96 -9.30 -12.07 0.67
C TYR A 96 -10.45 -11.43 -0.15
N MET A 97 -10.14 -10.46 -1.01
CA MET A 97 -11.13 -9.88 -1.93
C MET A 97 -11.74 -10.92 -2.88
N PHE A 98 -10.97 -11.94 -3.27
CA PHE A 98 -11.45 -13.03 -4.11
C PHE A 98 -12.48 -13.89 -3.35
N ILE A 99 -12.22 -14.20 -2.08
CA ILE A 99 -13.16 -14.93 -1.21
C ILE A 99 -14.46 -14.14 -1.03
N GLU A 100 -14.38 -12.81 -0.90
CA GLU A 100 -15.55 -11.94 -0.78
C GLU A 100 -16.29 -11.66 -2.10
N ASN A 101 -16.03 -12.44 -3.16
CA ASN A 101 -16.62 -12.28 -4.49
C ASN A 101 -16.38 -10.90 -5.14
N ARG A 102 -15.34 -10.17 -4.73
CA ARG A 102 -14.92 -8.89 -5.33
C ARG A 102 -13.86 -9.13 -6.41
N TYR A 103 -14.17 -9.97 -7.39
CA TYR A 103 -13.20 -10.50 -8.36
C TYR A 103 -12.44 -9.43 -9.14
N VAL A 104 -13.12 -8.36 -9.59
CA VAL A 104 -12.47 -7.28 -10.36
C VAL A 104 -11.35 -6.62 -9.56
N TRP A 105 -11.64 -6.27 -8.30
CA TRP A 105 -10.68 -5.62 -7.41
C TRP A 105 -9.57 -6.58 -6.97
N ALA A 106 -9.90 -7.85 -6.74
CA ALA A 106 -8.93 -8.91 -6.44
C ALA A 106 -7.91 -9.05 -7.58
N ILE A 107 -8.37 -9.12 -8.83
CA ILE A 107 -7.50 -9.28 -10.00
C ILE A 107 -6.62 -8.05 -10.20
N VAL A 108 -7.19 -6.84 -10.16
CA VAL A 108 -6.42 -5.59 -10.33
C VAL A 108 -5.34 -5.47 -9.26
N THR A 109 -5.69 -5.71 -8.00
CA THR A 109 -4.75 -5.62 -6.88
C THR A 109 -3.67 -6.69 -6.99
N GLY A 110 -4.05 -7.95 -7.21
CA GLY A 110 -3.12 -9.07 -7.33
C GLY A 110 -2.14 -8.90 -8.49
N LEU A 111 -2.64 -8.53 -9.68
CA LEU A 111 -1.78 -8.28 -10.84
C LEU A 111 -0.82 -7.11 -10.61
N SER A 112 -1.30 -6.03 -9.99
CA SER A 112 -0.43 -4.89 -9.67
C SER A 112 0.70 -5.29 -8.71
N ALA A 113 0.39 -6.12 -7.71
CA ALA A 113 1.37 -6.60 -6.73
C ALA A 113 2.42 -7.51 -7.37
N ILE A 114 1.98 -8.48 -8.16
CA ILE A 114 2.88 -9.39 -8.90
C ILE A 114 3.78 -8.60 -9.86
N PHE A 115 3.22 -7.61 -10.56
CA PHE A 115 3.98 -6.77 -11.48
C PHE A 115 5.11 -6.00 -10.77
N VAL A 116 4.81 -5.37 -9.62
CA VAL A 116 5.81 -4.63 -8.85
C VAL A 116 6.88 -5.55 -8.29
N LEU A 117 6.50 -6.71 -7.76
CA LEU A 117 7.45 -7.71 -7.26
C LEU A 117 8.34 -8.23 -8.39
N GLY A 118 7.78 -8.56 -9.55
CA GLY A 118 8.54 -8.98 -10.72
C GLY A 118 9.51 -7.89 -11.21
N ALA A 119 9.07 -6.63 -11.25
CA ALA A 119 9.92 -5.50 -11.61
C ALA A 119 11.08 -5.27 -10.61
N LEU A 120 10.81 -5.47 -9.32
CA LEU A 120 11.80 -5.31 -8.25
C LEU A 120 12.77 -6.48 -8.12
N PHE A 121 12.34 -7.71 -8.42
CA PHE A 121 13.19 -8.91 -8.39
C PHE A 121 13.90 -9.21 -9.72
N ASN A 122 13.61 -8.45 -10.79
CA ASN A 122 14.29 -8.62 -12.07
C ASN A 122 15.83 -8.47 -11.91
N ARG A 123 16.60 -9.31 -12.63
CA ARG A 123 18.07 -9.33 -12.62
C ARG A 123 18.69 -7.95 -12.84
N GLN A 124 18.10 -7.08 -13.68
CA GLN A 124 18.58 -5.71 -13.85
C GLN A 124 18.45 -4.85 -12.59
N SER A 125 17.38 -5.05 -11.81
CA SER A 125 17.16 -4.36 -10.53
C SER A 125 18.10 -4.88 -9.45
N ILE A 126 18.42 -6.18 -9.47
CA ILE A 126 19.41 -6.79 -8.58
C ILE A 126 20.82 -6.32 -8.95
N ASN A 127 21.19 -6.34 -10.23
CA ASN A 127 22.50 -5.87 -10.72
C ASN A 127 22.72 -4.38 -10.45
N TRP A 128 21.67 -3.54 -10.50
CA TRP A 128 21.78 -2.13 -10.11
C TRP A 128 22.07 -1.94 -8.60
N ALA A 129 21.60 -2.86 -7.75
CA ALA A 129 21.93 -2.85 -6.32
C ALA A 129 23.29 -3.48 -6.01
N ASN A 130 23.68 -4.51 -6.77
CA ASN A 130 24.90 -5.29 -6.59
C ASN A 130 26.11 -4.78 -7.38
N ASN A 131 25.97 -3.79 -8.26
CA ASN A 131 27.14 -3.11 -8.82
C ASN A 131 27.80 -2.28 -7.70
N GLU A 132 28.67 -2.98 -7.00
CA GLU A 132 29.79 -2.47 -6.22
C GLU A 132 30.86 -1.89 -7.17
N ILE A 133 31.69 -1.06 -6.55
CA ILE A 133 32.74 -0.19 -7.09
C ILE A 133 33.83 -1.00 -7.80
#